data_AF-A0A0D1Y8L2-F1
#
_entry.id   AF-A0A0D1Y8L2-F1
#
_cell.length_a   1.000
_cell.length_b   1.000
_cell.length_c   1.000
_cell.angle_alpha   90.00
_cell.angle_beta   90.00
_cell.angle_gamma   90.00
#
_symmetry.space_group_name_H-M   'P 1'
#
loop_
_entity.id
_entity.type
_entity.pdbx_description
1 polymer ?
#
loop_
_entity_poly.entity_id
_entity_poly.type
_entity_poly.pdbx_seq_one_letter_code
_entity_poly.pdbx_strand_id
1 'polypeptide(L)'
;MVHLLYALKINRLIYDINVYYGQRQLAACDVQEVWTSWSTLFQINIRTGDLSFTTAKIVDIAFDLVVGRIGQAALAWLSYRVYTDVFTFLAERQPVPYTTFTAITVHPTSLSSLETYLLALFSKRGSKLTLLWLIGTVSYLLAFPTVVSASTSLVSATVSAIQLPTNATVPILEYLDSAAYKFANSGLADKPDPWFVYVSEIHKLPVKVSEEHLDIMYLDGTNWSGNDRNDTLVVNSTTYTISNSTLVDAGFYYGSVFYPIDPTKNHGVSALVGDQMVCIPDGNRYQWGASYELLCLIVICQILWSAAMLVVWSMACMSSATIQNGGNMGLYTAILLLAQPLREKMNKRPAGNDGVNNEKVVKSIVQTIGPVTYDNGFEAGGQERWARKTRGYARLREHMTSL
;
A
#
# COMPACT_ATOMS: atom_id res chain seq x y z
N MET A 1 -11.58 2.99 0.16
CA MET A 1 -10.16 3.34 -0.06
C MET A 1 -9.94 4.85 -0.11
N VAL A 2 -10.60 5.62 -0.99
CA VAL A 2 -10.47 7.11 -1.02
C VAL A 2 -10.83 7.76 0.31
N HIS A 3 -11.92 7.34 0.97
CA HIS A 3 -12.27 7.83 2.32
C HIS A 3 -11.28 7.39 3.41
N LEU A 4 -10.62 6.23 3.26
CA LEU A 4 -9.60 5.74 4.19
C LEU A 4 -8.30 6.55 4.02
N LEU A 5 -7.92 6.85 2.78
CA LEU A 5 -6.81 7.74 2.43
C LEU A 5 -7.07 9.17 2.91
N TYR A 6 -8.31 9.66 2.79
CA TYR A 6 -8.70 10.97 3.34
C TYR A 6 -8.67 10.98 4.86
N ALA A 7 -9.13 9.92 5.53
CA ALA A 7 -9.05 9.79 6.98
C ALA A 7 -7.60 9.71 7.48
N LEU A 8 -6.72 8.97 6.80
CA LEU A 8 -5.29 8.90 7.10
C LEU A 8 -4.57 10.23 6.87
N LYS A 9 -4.94 10.97 5.81
CA LYS A 9 -4.39 12.30 5.52
C LYS A 9 -4.89 13.38 6.48
N ILE A 10 -6.15 13.29 6.93
CA ILE A 10 -6.70 14.15 7.99
C ILE A 10 -6.03 13.84 9.33
N ASN A 11 -5.81 12.57 9.66
CA ASN A 11 -5.04 12.20 10.86
C ASN A 11 -3.60 12.73 10.81
N ARG A 12 -2.96 12.67 9.64
CA ARG A 12 -1.62 13.27 9.42
C ARG A 12 -1.64 14.79 9.57
N LEU A 13 -2.64 15.48 9.03
CA LEU A 13 -2.82 16.93 9.23
C LEU A 13 -3.04 17.29 10.71
N ILE A 14 -3.82 16.48 11.44
CA ILE A 14 -4.03 16.68 12.89
C ILE A 14 -2.75 16.39 13.69
N TYR A 15 -1.97 15.39 13.28
CA TYR A 15 -0.66 15.07 13.88
C TYR A 15 0.37 16.19 13.61
N ASP A 16 0.45 16.69 12.37
CA ASP A 16 1.34 17.79 11.98
C ASP A 16 0.97 19.12 12.67
N ILE A 17 -0.31 19.35 12.99
CA ILE A 17 -0.77 20.53 13.74
C ILE A 17 -0.40 20.41 15.23
N ASN A 18 -0.43 19.21 15.82
CA ASN A 18 -0.04 19.01 17.23
C ASN A 18 1.48 19.08 17.46
N VAL A 19 2.29 18.80 16.43
CA VAL A 19 3.76 18.88 16.48
C VAL A 19 4.27 20.34 16.35
N TYR A 20 3.39 21.32 16.12
CA TYR A 20 3.77 22.71 15.87
C TYR A 20 4.21 23.50 17.13
N TYR A 21 4.08 22.95 18.33
CA TYR A 21 4.52 23.58 19.58
C TYR A 21 5.62 22.76 20.28
N GLY A 22 6.88 22.93 19.84
CA GLY A 22 8.06 22.78 20.71
C GLY A 22 9.00 21.57 20.52
N GLN A 23 8.59 20.46 19.89
CA GLN A 23 9.38 19.20 19.92
C GLN A 23 10.02 18.77 18.59
N ARG A 24 10.19 19.66 17.61
CA ARG A 24 10.78 19.35 16.30
C ARG A 24 12.19 18.74 16.33
N GLN A 25 12.94 18.84 17.43
CA GLN A 25 14.35 18.40 17.49
C GLN A 25 14.55 16.93 17.92
N LEU A 26 13.52 16.23 18.41
CA LEU A 26 13.60 14.82 18.84
C LEU A 26 12.89 13.85 17.89
N ALA A 27 12.27 14.36 16.81
CA ALA A 27 11.51 13.58 15.83
C ALA A 27 12.36 13.15 14.62
N ALA A 28 13.64 12.84 14.81
CA ALA A 28 14.59 12.57 13.72
C ALA A 28 14.34 11.24 12.97
N CYS A 29 13.42 10.40 13.47
CA CYS A 29 13.18 9.05 12.93
C CYS A 29 11.84 8.85 12.23
N ASP A 30 11.02 9.90 12.11
CA ASP A 30 9.82 9.83 11.29
C ASP A 30 10.15 10.07 9.82
N VAL A 31 9.61 9.18 8.95
CA VAL A 31 9.85 9.22 7.50
C VAL A 31 9.20 10.48 6.94
N GLN A 32 10.02 11.51 6.71
CA GLN A 32 9.53 12.86 6.40
C GLN A 32 9.18 13.07 4.93
N GLU A 33 9.65 12.24 4.00
CA GLU A 33 9.49 12.50 2.57
C GLU A 33 8.54 11.52 1.87
N VAL A 34 7.63 12.10 1.09
CA VAL A 34 6.46 11.42 0.49
C VAL A 34 6.81 10.73 -0.83
N TRP A 35 7.99 11.00 -1.41
CA TRP A 35 8.63 10.21 -2.46
C TRP A 35 9.99 10.82 -2.80
N THR A 36 11.10 10.11 -2.55
CA THR A 36 12.46 10.60 -2.89
C THR A 36 13.09 9.83 -4.03
N SER A 37 12.76 8.53 -4.17
CA SER A 37 13.27 7.69 -5.26
C SER A 37 12.48 6.39 -5.39
N TRP A 38 12.76 5.60 -6.42
CA TRP A 38 12.20 4.24 -6.57
C TRP A 38 12.62 3.27 -5.46
N SER A 39 13.68 3.56 -4.71
CA SER A 39 14.08 2.73 -3.57
C SER A 39 13.15 2.87 -2.37
N THR A 40 12.31 3.91 -2.33
CA THR A 40 11.31 4.12 -1.27
C THR A 40 9.96 3.50 -1.59
N LEU A 41 9.80 2.83 -2.74
CA LEU A 41 8.51 2.30 -3.20
C LEU A 41 7.86 1.32 -2.21
N PHE A 42 8.67 0.54 -1.48
CA PHE A 42 8.20 -0.39 -0.45
C PHE A 42 8.41 0.13 0.98
N GLN A 43 8.85 1.38 1.13
CA GLN A 43 9.03 1.97 2.44
C GLN A 43 7.68 2.34 3.03
N ILE A 44 7.49 1.96 4.28
CA ILE A 44 6.29 2.28 5.05
C ILE A 44 6.44 3.69 5.61
N ASN A 45 5.81 4.64 4.92
CA ASN A 45 5.85 6.08 5.23
C ASN A 45 4.55 6.60 5.86
N ILE A 46 3.46 5.85 5.79
CA ILE A 46 2.24 6.10 6.58
C ILE A 46 2.21 5.07 7.69
N ARG A 47 2.20 5.52 8.94
CA ARG A 47 2.22 4.66 10.13
C ARG A 47 1.08 5.05 11.07
N THR A 48 0.54 4.06 11.77
CA THR A 48 -0.37 4.28 12.89
C THR A 48 0.43 4.66 14.14
N GLY A 49 -0.28 5.01 15.21
CA GLY A 49 0.35 5.13 16.53
C GLY A 49 0.90 3.79 17.05
N ASP A 50 1.53 3.86 18.22
CA ASP A 50 2.20 2.72 18.85
C ASP A 50 1.19 1.62 19.23
N LEU A 51 1.47 0.40 18.78
CA LEU A 51 0.70 -0.82 18.99
C LEU A 51 1.59 -1.90 19.60
N SER A 52 0.97 -2.83 20.33
CA SER A 52 1.62 -4.09 20.68
C SER A 52 1.83 -4.94 19.42
N PHE A 53 2.83 -5.82 19.44
CA PHE A 53 3.09 -6.77 18.34
C PHE A 53 1.84 -7.57 17.94
N THR A 54 1.11 -8.08 18.93
CA THR A 54 -0.10 -8.89 18.72
C THR A 54 -1.19 -8.05 18.05
N THR A 55 -1.40 -6.82 18.53
CA THR A 55 -2.41 -5.92 17.96
C THR A 55 -2.07 -5.55 16.51
N ALA A 56 -0.81 -5.18 16.24
CA ALA A 56 -0.36 -4.84 14.89
C ALA A 56 -0.54 -6.02 13.92
N LYS A 57 -0.24 -7.25 14.34
CA LYS A 57 -0.47 -8.45 13.53
C LYS A 57 -1.94 -8.73 13.25
N ILE A 58 -2.82 -8.53 14.22
CA ILE A 58 -4.26 -8.72 14.02
C ILE A 58 -4.78 -7.71 13.00
N VAL A 59 -4.33 -6.45 13.09
CA VAL A 59 -4.70 -5.40 12.12
C VAL A 59 -4.24 -5.77 10.72
N ASP A 60 -3.01 -6.24 10.56
CA ASP A 60 -2.45 -6.65 9.28
C ASP A 60 -3.25 -7.80 8.64
N ILE A 61 -3.52 -8.86 9.41
CA ILE A 61 -4.34 -10.00 8.97
C ILE A 61 -5.76 -9.54 8.59
N ALA A 62 -6.37 -8.67 9.41
CA ALA A 62 -7.71 -8.15 9.14
C ALA A 62 -7.74 -7.32 7.85
N PHE A 63 -6.72 -6.50 7.61
CA PHE A 63 -6.60 -5.71 6.40
C PHE A 63 -6.43 -6.59 5.16
N ASP A 64 -5.56 -7.58 5.19
CA ASP A 64 -5.35 -8.53 4.08
C ASP A 64 -6.60 -9.36 3.77
N LEU A 65 -7.34 -9.76 4.81
CA LEU A 65 -8.59 -10.48 4.64
C LEU A 65 -9.67 -9.59 4.00
N VAL A 66 -9.90 -8.40 4.56
CA VAL A 66 -11.00 -7.53 4.13
C VAL A 66 -10.66 -6.82 2.82
N VAL A 67 -9.54 -6.12 2.75
CA VAL A 67 -9.17 -5.35 1.56
C VAL A 67 -8.63 -6.25 0.47
N GLY A 68 -7.76 -7.21 0.82
CA GLY A 68 -7.18 -8.14 -0.14
C GLY A 68 -8.21 -9.15 -0.65
N ARG A 69 -8.70 -10.06 0.21
CA ARG A 69 -9.53 -11.20 -0.22
C ARG A 69 -10.97 -10.83 -0.55
N ILE A 70 -11.65 -10.07 0.29
CA ILE A 70 -13.04 -9.65 -0.01
C ILE A 70 -13.03 -8.66 -1.18
N GLY A 71 -12.05 -7.76 -1.25
CA GLY A 71 -11.84 -6.90 -2.42
C GLY A 71 -11.66 -7.70 -3.71
N GLN A 72 -10.81 -8.73 -3.71
CA GLN A 72 -10.63 -9.62 -4.85
C GLN A 72 -11.93 -10.34 -5.24
N ALA A 73 -12.70 -10.83 -4.28
CA ALA A 73 -13.98 -11.48 -4.54
C ALA A 73 -14.98 -10.52 -5.22
N ALA A 74 -15.04 -9.26 -4.77
CA ALA A 74 -15.87 -8.24 -5.40
C ALA A 74 -15.41 -7.91 -6.83
N LEU A 75 -14.10 -7.77 -7.06
CA LEU A 75 -13.54 -7.57 -8.40
C LEU A 75 -13.84 -8.76 -9.31
N ALA A 76 -13.73 -9.99 -8.81
CA ALA A 76 -14.05 -11.20 -9.55
C ALA A 76 -15.53 -11.28 -9.93
N TRP A 77 -16.42 -10.89 -9.03
CA TRP A 77 -17.85 -10.83 -9.31
C TRP A 77 -18.18 -9.79 -10.40
N LEU A 78 -17.57 -8.60 -10.34
CA LEU A 78 -17.71 -7.57 -11.39
C LEU A 78 -17.15 -8.06 -12.73
N SER A 79 -15.97 -8.68 -12.71
CA SER A 79 -15.35 -9.31 -13.87
C SER A 79 -16.26 -10.34 -14.51
N TYR A 80 -16.84 -11.24 -13.72
CA TYR A 80 -17.75 -12.26 -14.21
C TYR A 80 -18.95 -11.67 -14.96
N ARG A 81 -19.54 -10.58 -14.45
CA ARG A 81 -20.64 -9.87 -15.11
C ARG A 81 -20.23 -9.32 -16.47
N VAL A 82 -19.15 -8.54 -16.51
CA VAL A 82 -18.66 -7.92 -17.75
C VAL A 82 -18.24 -8.98 -18.76
N TYR A 83 -17.51 -10.01 -18.33
CA TYR A 83 -17.05 -11.07 -19.23
C TYR A 83 -18.23 -11.83 -19.85
N THR A 84 -19.27 -12.14 -19.09
CA THR A 84 -20.45 -12.84 -19.62
C THR A 84 -21.11 -12.05 -20.74
N ASP A 85 -21.37 -10.75 -20.53
CA ASP A 85 -21.99 -9.88 -21.54
C ASP A 85 -21.12 -9.75 -22.80
N VAL A 86 -19.80 -9.58 -22.59
CA VAL A 86 -18.83 -9.45 -23.68
C VAL A 86 -18.71 -10.75 -24.47
N PHE A 87 -18.73 -11.91 -23.81
CA PHE A 87 -18.71 -13.20 -24.47
C PHE A 87 -19.97 -13.44 -25.30
N THR A 88 -21.16 -13.10 -24.78
CA THR A 88 -22.40 -13.17 -25.55
C THR A 88 -22.33 -12.27 -26.79
N PHE A 89 -21.85 -11.03 -26.64
CA PHE A 89 -21.63 -10.13 -27.75
C PHE A 89 -20.62 -10.66 -28.79
N LEU A 90 -19.52 -11.30 -28.35
CA LEU A 90 -18.56 -11.91 -29.26
C LEU A 90 -19.16 -13.10 -30.02
N ALA A 91 -20.01 -13.88 -29.35
CA ALA A 91 -20.76 -14.98 -29.97
C ALA A 91 -21.81 -14.49 -30.99
N GLU A 92 -22.35 -13.27 -30.84
CA GLU A 92 -23.20 -12.64 -31.88
C GLU A 92 -22.41 -12.32 -33.16
N ARG A 93 -21.16 -11.87 -33.01
CA ARG A 93 -20.37 -11.32 -34.13
C ARG A 93 -19.50 -12.34 -34.83
N GLN A 94 -19.11 -13.41 -34.16
CA GLN A 94 -18.26 -14.43 -34.73
C GLN A 94 -18.91 -15.80 -34.55
N PRO A 95 -18.95 -16.64 -35.61
CA PRO A 95 -19.37 -18.03 -35.49
C PRO A 95 -18.41 -18.76 -34.53
N VAL A 96 -18.82 -18.93 -33.27
CA VAL A 96 -18.07 -19.69 -32.27
C VAL A 96 -18.46 -21.17 -32.42
N PRO A 97 -17.50 -22.10 -32.50
CA PRO A 97 -17.80 -23.53 -32.52
C PRO A 97 -18.70 -23.90 -31.33
N TYR A 98 -19.73 -24.72 -31.57
CA TYR A 98 -20.71 -25.09 -30.56
C TYR A 98 -20.05 -25.75 -29.33
N THR A 99 -18.98 -26.52 -29.54
CA THR A 99 -18.16 -27.12 -28.48
C THR A 99 -17.45 -26.09 -27.59
N THR A 100 -16.97 -25.01 -28.18
CA THR A 100 -16.38 -23.89 -27.45
C THR A 100 -17.47 -23.17 -26.68
N PHE A 101 -18.57 -22.77 -27.31
CA PHE A 101 -19.65 -22.04 -26.63
C PHE A 101 -20.28 -22.83 -25.47
N THR A 102 -20.43 -24.15 -25.59
CA THR A 102 -20.89 -25.04 -24.50
C THR A 102 -19.86 -25.17 -23.37
N ALA A 103 -18.57 -25.34 -23.67
CA ALA A 103 -17.53 -25.40 -22.64
C ALA A 103 -17.49 -24.11 -21.79
N ILE A 104 -17.77 -22.97 -22.43
CA ILE A 104 -17.82 -21.64 -21.81
C ILE A 104 -19.02 -21.47 -20.86
N THR A 105 -20.20 -21.85 -21.34
CA THR A 105 -21.47 -21.63 -20.63
C THR A 105 -21.77 -22.70 -19.58
N VAL A 106 -21.34 -23.94 -19.81
CA VAL A 106 -21.67 -25.10 -18.96
C VAL A 106 -20.53 -25.44 -18.00
N HIS A 107 -19.27 -25.21 -18.38
CA HIS A 107 -18.08 -25.51 -17.55
C HIS A 107 -17.17 -24.28 -17.37
N PRO A 108 -17.65 -23.22 -16.70
CA PRO A 108 -16.90 -21.97 -16.55
C PRO A 108 -15.60 -22.12 -15.74
N THR A 109 -15.45 -23.18 -14.95
CA THR A 109 -14.29 -23.43 -14.06
C THR A 109 -13.29 -24.45 -14.60
N SER A 110 -13.50 -25.00 -15.80
CA SER A 110 -12.60 -26.02 -16.35
C SER A 110 -11.35 -25.39 -16.97
N LEU A 111 -10.17 -25.84 -16.53
CA LEU A 111 -8.86 -25.45 -17.08
C LEU A 111 -8.74 -25.75 -18.58
N SER A 112 -9.41 -26.81 -19.07
CA SER A 112 -9.41 -27.19 -20.49
C SER A 112 -10.21 -26.20 -21.35
N SER A 113 -11.21 -25.52 -20.77
CA SER A 113 -11.93 -24.44 -21.44
C SER A 113 -10.98 -23.28 -21.75
N LEU A 114 -10.10 -22.90 -20.81
CA LEU A 114 -9.12 -21.79 -20.89
C LEU A 114 -8.19 -21.90 -22.11
N GLU A 115 -7.67 -23.09 -22.37
CA GLU A 115 -6.85 -23.38 -23.56
C GLU A 115 -7.62 -23.15 -24.86
N THR A 116 -8.87 -23.59 -24.90
CA THR A 116 -9.75 -23.43 -26.07
C THR A 116 -10.06 -21.95 -26.34
N TYR A 117 -10.21 -21.11 -25.30
CA TYR A 117 -10.36 -19.65 -25.45
C TYR A 117 -9.12 -18.99 -26.05
N LEU A 118 -7.94 -19.34 -25.54
CA LEU A 118 -6.67 -18.78 -26.00
C LEU A 118 -6.49 -19.08 -27.49
N LEU A 119 -6.66 -20.35 -27.89
CA LEU A 119 -6.51 -20.79 -29.27
C LEU A 119 -7.53 -20.14 -30.23
N ALA A 120 -8.78 -19.97 -29.82
CA ALA A 120 -9.80 -19.28 -30.61
C ALA A 120 -9.47 -17.78 -30.81
N LEU A 121 -8.88 -17.13 -29.81
CA LEU A 121 -8.44 -15.73 -29.88
C LEU A 121 -7.17 -15.55 -30.72
N PHE A 122 -6.32 -16.57 -30.88
CA PHE A 122 -5.14 -16.51 -31.76
C PHE A 122 -5.46 -16.61 -33.26
N SER A 123 -6.67 -17.03 -33.65
CA SER A 123 -7.02 -17.37 -35.04
C SER A 123 -7.27 -16.17 -35.98
N LYS A 124 -7.53 -14.96 -35.48
CA LYS A 124 -7.80 -13.77 -36.34
C LYS A 124 -6.95 -12.53 -36.00
N ARG A 125 -6.71 -11.69 -37.02
CA ARG A 125 -5.85 -10.48 -36.95
C ARG A 125 -6.38 -9.37 -36.01
N GLY A 126 -7.67 -9.36 -35.68
CA GLY A 126 -8.31 -8.31 -34.85
C GLY A 126 -8.47 -8.65 -33.37
N SER A 127 -8.19 -9.88 -32.93
CA SER A 127 -8.45 -10.38 -31.57
C SER A 127 -7.27 -10.26 -30.60
N LYS A 128 -6.09 -9.83 -31.07
CA LYS A 128 -4.89 -9.70 -30.23
C LYS A 128 -5.07 -8.70 -29.09
N LEU A 129 -5.74 -7.57 -29.35
CA LEU A 129 -5.97 -6.54 -28.34
C LEU A 129 -6.95 -7.01 -27.25
N THR A 130 -8.03 -7.69 -27.64
CA THR A 130 -9.00 -8.28 -26.70
C THR A 130 -8.36 -9.38 -25.85
N LEU A 131 -7.49 -10.19 -26.44
CA LEU A 131 -6.72 -11.21 -25.73
C LEU A 131 -5.76 -10.59 -24.71
N LEU A 132 -4.98 -9.57 -25.11
CA LEU A 132 -4.07 -8.86 -24.22
C LEU A 132 -4.81 -8.18 -23.06
N TRP A 133 -5.98 -7.59 -23.34
CA TRP A 133 -6.85 -7.02 -22.32
C TRP A 133 -7.38 -8.09 -21.35
N LEU A 134 -7.83 -9.24 -21.84
CA LEU A 134 -8.34 -10.31 -20.99
C LEU A 134 -7.24 -10.89 -20.10
N ILE A 135 -6.05 -11.16 -20.67
CA ILE A 135 -4.87 -11.59 -19.92
C ILE A 135 -4.50 -10.54 -18.88
N GLY A 136 -4.42 -9.26 -19.25
CA GLY A 136 -4.09 -8.17 -18.33
C GLY A 136 -5.08 -8.02 -17.18
N THR A 137 -6.39 -8.09 -17.46
CA THR A 137 -7.44 -7.94 -16.44
C THR A 137 -7.49 -9.12 -15.47
N VAL A 138 -7.32 -10.35 -15.96
CA VAL A 138 -7.22 -11.55 -15.11
C VAL A 138 -5.93 -11.52 -14.30
N SER A 139 -4.80 -11.13 -14.90
CA SER A 139 -3.51 -11.05 -14.20
C SER A 139 -3.57 -10.02 -13.07
N TYR A 140 -4.18 -8.85 -13.30
CA TYR A 140 -4.41 -7.84 -12.27
C TYR A 140 -5.29 -8.38 -11.13
N LEU A 141 -6.41 -9.04 -11.45
CA LEU A 141 -7.31 -9.63 -10.47
C LEU A 141 -6.61 -10.67 -9.58
N LEU A 142 -5.73 -11.50 -10.16
CA LEU A 142 -4.95 -12.49 -9.42
C LEU A 142 -3.85 -11.83 -8.57
N ALA A 143 -3.21 -10.78 -9.08
CA ALA A 143 -2.15 -10.07 -8.37
C ALA A 143 -2.68 -9.13 -7.27
N PHE A 144 -3.94 -8.71 -7.33
CA PHE A 144 -4.52 -7.69 -6.45
C PHE A 144 -4.29 -7.95 -4.95
N PRO A 145 -4.60 -9.13 -4.36
CA PRO A 145 -4.34 -9.37 -2.94
C PRO A 145 -2.86 -9.27 -2.59
N THR A 146 -1.98 -9.76 -3.47
CA THR A 146 -0.53 -9.76 -3.25
C THR A 146 0.03 -8.34 -3.27
N VAL A 147 -0.43 -7.49 -4.20
CA VAL A 147 0.02 -6.09 -4.29
C VAL A 147 -0.52 -5.28 -3.12
N VAL A 148 -1.76 -5.54 -2.68
CA VAL A 148 -2.34 -4.90 -1.49
C VAL A 148 -1.55 -5.28 -0.24
N SER A 149 -1.30 -6.58 -0.02
CA SER A 149 -0.51 -7.09 1.10
C SER A 149 0.92 -6.56 1.07
N ALA A 150 1.55 -6.43 -0.11
CA ALA A 150 2.87 -5.82 -0.24
C ALA A 150 2.89 -4.31 0.05
N SER A 151 1.74 -3.64 0.01
CA SER A 151 1.63 -2.20 0.31
C SER A 151 1.44 -1.91 1.78
N THR A 152 1.19 -2.93 2.60
CA THR A 152 1.05 -2.81 4.05
C THR A 152 2.08 -3.67 4.74
N SER A 153 2.54 -3.22 5.91
CA SER A 153 3.44 -4.03 6.71
C SER A 153 3.43 -3.55 8.16
N LEU A 154 3.89 -4.44 9.03
CA LEU A 154 4.27 -4.11 10.40
C LEU A 154 5.74 -3.66 10.42
N VAL A 155 5.99 -2.54 11.10
CA VAL A 155 7.33 -2.02 11.32
C VAL A 155 7.54 -1.79 12.82
N SER A 156 8.74 -2.02 13.32
CA SER A 156 9.09 -1.58 14.68
C SER A 156 9.06 -0.07 14.74
N ALA A 157 8.48 0.49 15.80
CA ALA A 157 8.58 1.92 16.06
C ALA A 157 10.07 2.26 16.17
N THR A 158 10.47 3.39 15.61
CA THR A 158 11.87 3.83 15.64
C THR A 158 12.04 4.90 16.70
N VAL A 159 13.08 4.77 17.52
CA VAL A 159 13.49 5.81 18.46
C VAL A 159 14.77 6.46 17.99
N SER A 160 14.90 7.75 18.24
CA SER A 160 16.16 8.45 18.09
C SER A 160 17.12 7.98 19.17
N ALA A 161 18.29 7.53 18.74
CA ALA A 161 19.36 7.07 19.59
C ALA A 161 20.66 7.77 19.22
N ILE A 162 21.64 7.65 20.10
CA ILE A 162 22.94 8.29 19.97
C ILE A 162 23.97 7.20 19.79
N GLN A 163 24.78 7.32 18.74
CA GLN A 163 25.92 6.45 18.53
C GLN A 163 27.11 6.95 19.35
N LEU A 164 27.49 6.17 20.35
CA LEU A 164 28.63 6.43 21.21
C LEU A 164 29.96 6.17 20.45
N PRO A 165 31.10 6.75 20.91
CA PRO A 165 32.42 6.46 20.35
C PRO A 165 32.80 4.96 20.36
N THR A 166 32.15 4.17 21.21
CA THR A 166 32.31 2.71 21.32
C THR A 166 31.47 1.93 20.30
N ASN A 167 30.79 2.60 19.36
CA ASN A 167 29.78 2.06 18.45
C ASN A 167 28.53 1.46 19.13
N ALA A 168 28.38 1.63 20.44
CA ALA A 168 27.12 1.33 21.12
C ALA A 168 26.08 2.41 20.78
N THR A 169 24.80 2.04 20.82
CA THR A 169 23.68 2.98 20.63
C THR A 169 22.85 3.07 21.89
N VAL A 170 22.43 4.29 22.23
CA VAL A 170 21.63 4.57 23.44
C VAL A 170 20.42 5.41 23.04
N PRO A 171 19.19 5.04 23.45
CA PRO A 171 18.02 5.89 23.24
C PRO A 171 18.26 7.30 23.78
N ILE A 172 17.89 8.32 23.01
CA ILE A 172 18.20 9.71 23.35
C ILE A 172 17.63 10.14 24.70
N LEU A 173 16.44 9.65 25.07
CA LEU A 173 15.82 9.97 26.36
C LEU A 173 16.62 9.37 27.52
N GLU A 174 16.98 8.08 27.44
CA GLU A 174 17.82 7.43 28.44
C GLU A 174 19.19 8.10 28.56
N TYR A 175 19.73 8.57 27.44
CA TYR A 175 20.99 9.30 27.43
C TYR A 175 20.85 10.67 28.09
N LEU A 176 19.80 11.44 27.78
CA LEU A 176 19.55 12.75 28.39
C LEU A 176 19.27 12.66 29.89
N ASP A 177 18.53 11.64 30.35
CA ASP A 177 18.28 11.38 31.77
C ASP A 177 19.58 11.07 32.55
N SER A 178 20.62 10.59 31.86
CA SER A 178 21.92 10.28 32.46
C SER A 178 22.88 11.49 32.57
N ALA A 179 22.42 12.68 32.20
CA ALA A 179 23.22 13.90 32.22
C ALA A 179 23.78 14.17 33.62
N ALA A 180 25.09 14.40 33.71
CA ALA A 180 25.79 14.59 34.98
C ALA A 180 26.99 15.54 34.84
N TYR A 181 27.35 16.13 35.98
CA TYR A 181 28.59 16.87 36.17
C TYR A 181 29.60 16.03 36.94
N LYS A 182 30.85 16.11 36.52
CA LYS A 182 32.01 15.52 37.18
C LYS A 182 32.84 16.64 37.79
N PHE A 183 32.92 16.67 39.11
CA PHE A 183 33.74 17.61 39.89
C PHE A 183 35.01 16.89 40.36
N ALA A 184 36.15 17.24 39.78
CA ALA A 184 37.46 16.75 40.24
C ALA A 184 38.18 17.83 41.07
N ASN A 185 39.00 17.43 42.05
CA ASN A 185 39.71 18.34 42.96
C ASN A 185 38.78 19.33 43.71
N SER A 186 37.57 18.86 44.07
CA SER A 186 36.51 19.70 44.65
C SER A 186 36.85 20.29 46.03
N GLY A 187 37.78 19.65 46.75
CA GLY A 187 38.16 20.03 48.12
C GLY A 187 37.14 19.64 49.19
N LEU A 188 36.12 18.85 48.83
CA LEU A 188 35.10 18.35 49.75
C LEU A 188 35.54 17.04 50.39
N ALA A 189 35.84 17.05 51.69
CA ALA A 189 36.34 15.88 52.41
C ALA A 189 35.34 14.70 52.45
N ASP A 190 34.03 14.99 52.40
CA ASP A 190 32.95 14.00 52.53
C ASP A 190 32.44 13.48 51.18
N LYS A 191 33.10 13.83 50.07
CA LYS A 191 32.70 13.41 48.71
C LYS A 191 33.84 12.69 48.00
N PRO A 192 33.52 11.72 47.13
CA PRO A 192 34.53 11.06 46.32
C PRO A 192 35.20 12.07 45.37
N ASP A 193 36.45 11.80 44.98
CA ASP A 193 37.16 12.58 43.96
C ASP A 193 37.56 11.64 42.80
N PRO A 194 36.98 11.77 41.59
CA PRO A 194 35.98 12.78 41.20
C PRO A 194 34.58 12.51 41.78
N TRP A 195 33.84 13.58 42.08
CA TRP A 195 32.44 13.55 42.51
C TRP A 195 31.51 13.72 41.32
N PHE A 196 30.57 12.80 41.15
CA PHE A 196 29.57 12.86 40.09
C PHE A 196 28.21 13.26 40.65
N VAL A 197 27.54 14.17 39.95
CA VAL A 197 26.23 14.70 40.34
C VAL A 197 25.34 14.76 39.12
N TYR A 198 24.16 14.13 39.19
CA TYR A 198 23.19 14.21 38.11
C TYR A 198 22.62 15.62 37.98
N VAL A 199 22.34 16.04 36.75
CA VAL A 199 21.79 17.38 36.48
C VAL A 199 20.49 17.63 37.25
N SER A 200 19.65 16.60 37.40
CA SER A 200 18.38 16.66 38.14
C SER A 200 18.53 16.92 39.64
N GLU A 201 19.72 16.69 40.21
CA GLU A 201 20.00 16.95 41.62
C GLU A 201 20.54 18.38 41.84
N ILE A 202 21.01 19.05 40.77
CA ILE A 202 21.64 20.37 40.87
C ILE A 202 20.57 21.46 40.80
N HIS A 203 20.57 22.31 41.81
CA HIS A 203 19.67 23.47 41.89
C HIS A 203 20.41 24.78 41.58
N LYS A 204 21.73 24.81 41.76
CA LYS A 204 22.58 25.97 41.50
C LYS A 204 24.00 25.54 41.15
N LEU A 205 24.52 26.03 40.03
CA LEU A 205 25.91 25.84 39.61
C LEU A 205 26.82 26.98 40.08
N PRO A 206 28.12 26.72 40.31
CA PRO A 206 29.13 27.74 40.54
C PRO A 206 29.37 28.62 39.31
N VAL A 207 29.78 29.87 39.53
CA VAL A 207 30.05 30.87 38.47
C VAL A 207 31.06 30.38 37.44
N LYS A 208 32.14 29.70 37.86
CA LYS A 208 33.16 29.17 36.95
C LYS A 208 32.60 28.21 35.90
N VAL A 209 31.58 27.42 36.26
CA VAL A 209 30.94 26.47 35.32
C VAL A 209 30.12 27.22 34.27
N SER A 210 29.52 28.36 34.65
CA SER A 210 28.79 29.23 33.74
C SER A 210 29.72 29.96 32.76
N GLU A 211 30.94 30.31 33.16
CA GLU A 211 31.93 30.98 32.29
C GLU A 211 32.53 30.03 31.25
N GLU A 212 32.64 28.73 31.57
CA GLU A 212 33.14 27.69 30.68
C GLU A 212 32.08 27.14 29.70
N HIS A 213 30.87 27.71 29.68
CA HIS A 213 29.75 27.30 28.80
C HIS A 213 29.32 25.82 28.97
N LEU A 214 29.55 25.24 30.15
CA LEU A 214 29.20 23.85 30.48
C LEU A 214 27.76 23.71 31.02
N ASP A 215 26.88 24.66 30.74
CA ASP A 215 25.51 24.63 31.25
C ASP A 215 24.63 23.68 30.42
N ILE A 216 24.44 22.46 30.94
CA ILE A 216 23.52 21.46 30.42
C ILE A 216 22.25 21.35 31.28
N MET A 217 22.02 22.28 32.22
CA MET A 217 20.84 22.26 33.09
C MET A 217 19.53 22.44 32.32
N TYR A 218 19.59 23.09 31.15
CA TYR A 218 18.43 23.23 30.26
C TYR A 218 17.86 21.88 29.78
N LEU A 219 18.63 20.79 29.86
CA LEU A 219 18.18 19.46 29.45
C LEU A 219 17.09 18.88 30.37
N ASP A 220 17.05 19.29 31.64
CA ASP A 220 16.06 18.82 32.63
C ASP A 220 14.89 19.82 32.83
N GLY A 221 14.89 20.94 32.10
CA GLY A 221 13.84 21.96 32.20
C GLY A 221 13.76 22.70 33.53
N THR A 222 14.77 22.55 34.40
CA THR A 222 14.87 23.29 35.66
C THR A 222 15.22 24.75 35.38
N ASN A 223 14.36 25.66 35.84
CA ASN A 223 14.59 27.10 35.69
C ASN A 223 15.76 27.52 36.58
N TRP A 224 16.88 27.83 35.94
CA TRP A 224 18.01 28.45 36.62
C TRP A 224 17.61 29.81 37.18
N SER A 225 17.84 30.01 38.48
CA SER A 225 17.71 31.32 39.12
C SER A 225 19.00 31.61 39.88
N GLY A 226 19.83 32.50 39.36
CA GLY A 226 21.06 32.85 40.05
C GLY A 226 21.90 33.91 39.36
N ASN A 227 21.70 35.17 39.73
CA ASN A 227 22.65 36.26 39.47
C ASN A 227 23.75 36.37 40.55
N ASP A 228 23.87 35.35 41.42
CA ASP A 228 24.75 35.41 42.58
C ASP A 228 26.16 34.90 42.25
N ARG A 229 27.14 35.80 42.38
CA ARG A 229 28.54 35.62 41.99
C ARG A 229 29.40 34.76 42.96
N ASN A 230 28.82 33.79 43.65
CA ASN A 230 29.55 32.99 44.66
C ASN A 230 29.87 31.56 44.14
N ASP A 231 31.02 31.01 44.55
CA ASP A 231 31.51 29.64 44.24
C ASP A 231 30.74 28.55 45.02
N THR A 232 29.41 28.65 45.06
CA THR A 232 28.53 27.74 45.78
C THR A 232 27.80 26.82 44.82
N LEU A 233 27.95 25.51 45.02
CA LEU A 233 27.20 24.45 44.34
C LEU A 233 26.05 24.00 45.25
N VAL A 234 24.81 23.96 44.73
CA VAL A 234 23.65 23.45 45.50
C VAL A 234 23.17 22.15 44.88
N VAL A 235 23.29 21.05 45.62
CA VAL A 235 22.84 19.71 45.22
C VAL A 235 21.83 19.20 46.23
N ASN A 236 20.63 18.79 45.79
CA ASN A 236 19.54 18.32 46.67
C ASN A 236 19.29 19.26 47.86
N SER A 237 19.22 20.58 47.58
CA SER A 237 19.07 21.65 48.60
C SER A 237 20.21 21.78 49.62
N THR A 238 21.30 21.01 49.47
CA THR A 238 22.51 21.14 50.28
C THR A 238 23.51 22.04 49.57
N THR A 239 24.05 23.04 50.28
CA THR A 239 25.02 23.98 49.72
C THR A 239 26.44 23.52 50.02
N TYR A 240 27.26 23.42 48.98
CA TYR A 240 28.68 23.08 49.03
C TYR A 240 29.51 24.27 48.57
N THR A 241 30.58 24.58 49.31
CA THR A 241 31.59 25.53 48.88
C THR A 241 32.72 24.75 48.24
N ILE A 242 32.93 24.95 46.94
CA ILE A 242 33.94 24.21 46.17
C ILE A 242 35.29 24.96 46.16
N SER A 243 36.39 24.21 46.05
CA SER A 243 37.74 24.78 45.98
C SER A 243 37.96 25.55 44.68
N ASN A 244 38.88 26.53 44.73
CA ASN A 244 39.32 27.24 43.53
C ASN A 244 40.04 26.37 42.49
N SER A 245 40.55 25.20 42.90
CA SER A 245 41.21 24.20 42.07
C SER A 245 40.26 23.18 41.43
N THR A 246 38.95 23.34 41.62
CA THR A 246 37.96 22.37 41.11
C THR A 246 37.94 22.39 39.58
N LEU A 247 38.05 21.22 38.97
CA LEU A 247 37.86 21.00 37.53
C LEU A 247 36.46 20.42 37.33
N VAL A 248 35.71 20.98 36.39
CA VAL A 248 34.33 20.56 36.11
C VAL A 248 34.22 20.08 34.67
N ASP A 249 33.78 18.84 34.49
CA ASP A 249 33.41 18.31 33.17
C ASP A 249 31.89 18.05 33.17
N ALA A 250 31.21 18.40 32.07
CA ALA A 250 29.81 18.03 31.83
C ALA A 250 29.75 16.83 30.88
N GLY A 251 28.80 15.92 31.08
CA GLY A 251 28.75 14.68 30.30
C GLY A 251 27.55 13.80 30.59
N PHE A 252 27.61 12.58 30.08
CA PHE A 252 26.54 11.58 30.18
C PHE A 252 27.08 10.24 30.65
N TYR A 253 26.22 9.45 31.28
CA TYR A 253 26.57 8.12 31.78
C TYR A 253 25.93 7.02 30.95
N TYR A 254 26.75 6.05 30.51
CA TYR A 254 26.23 4.82 29.95
C TYR A 254 27.09 3.63 30.32
N GLY A 255 26.47 2.55 30.82
CA GLY A 255 27.14 1.29 31.14
C GLY A 255 28.38 1.44 32.03
N SER A 256 28.34 2.36 33.01
CA SER A 256 29.42 2.77 33.94
C SER A 256 30.54 3.68 33.40
N VAL A 257 30.44 4.13 32.15
CA VAL A 257 31.42 5.06 31.53
C VAL A 257 30.83 6.46 31.45
N PHE A 258 31.64 7.47 31.80
CA PHE A 258 31.31 8.89 31.65
C PHE A 258 31.83 9.41 30.31
N TYR A 259 30.93 9.97 29.51
CA TYR A 259 31.23 10.56 28.21
C TYR A 259 31.22 12.09 28.33
N PRO A 260 32.39 12.75 28.37
CA PRO A 260 32.46 14.20 28.48
C PRO A 260 32.00 14.87 27.18
N ILE A 261 31.38 16.02 27.33
CA ILE A 261 30.91 16.88 26.25
C ILE A 261 31.98 17.92 25.94
N ASP A 262 32.08 18.31 24.67
CA ASP A 262 32.91 19.45 24.26
C ASP A 262 32.18 20.77 24.53
N PRO A 263 32.65 21.62 25.47
CA PRO A 263 32.00 22.88 25.84
C PRO A 263 31.98 23.91 24.70
N THR A 264 32.80 23.72 23.65
CA THR A 264 32.86 24.66 22.52
C THR A 264 31.67 24.52 21.57
N LYS A 265 30.90 23.42 21.66
CA LYS A 265 29.71 23.16 20.85
C LYS A 265 28.47 23.76 21.49
N ASN A 266 28.33 25.07 21.31
CA ASN A 266 27.30 25.88 21.95
C ASN A 266 25.89 25.71 21.33
N HIS A 267 24.90 25.53 22.21
CA HIS A 267 23.45 25.78 22.10
C HIS A 267 22.57 24.75 21.33
N GLY A 268 22.06 23.78 22.10
CA GLY A 268 20.91 22.94 21.77
C GLY A 268 21.24 21.44 21.70
N VAL A 269 20.26 20.59 22.02
CA VAL A 269 20.39 19.12 21.94
C VAL A 269 20.90 18.69 20.56
N SER A 270 20.48 19.39 19.50
CA SER A 270 20.94 19.16 18.13
C SER A 270 22.41 19.49 17.88
N ALA A 271 23.00 20.50 18.54
CA ALA A 271 24.43 20.80 18.42
C ALA A 271 25.28 19.80 19.22
N LEU A 272 24.71 19.29 20.31
CA LEU A 272 25.33 18.33 21.21
C LEU A 272 25.39 16.92 20.61
N VAL A 273 24.33 16.54 19.90
CA VAL A 273 24.08 15.14 19.50
C VAL A 273 23.92 14.98 17.98
N GLY A 274 23.76 16.06 17.22
CA GLY A 274 23.27 16.04 15.83
C GLY A 274 23.96 15.05 14.88
N ASP A 275 25.30 15.01 14.88
CA ASP A 275 26.06 14.10 14.00
C ASP A 275 26.05 12.64 14.48
N GLN A 276 25.64 12.39 15.72
CA GLN A 276 25.61 11.08 16.36
C GLN A 276 24.19 10.48 16.43
N MET A 277 23.17 11.19 15.95
CA MET A 277 21.80 10.71 15.96
C MET A 277 21.61 9.59 14.94
N VAL A 278 21.18 8.42 15.41
CA VAL A 278 20.86 7.25 14.59
C VAL A 278 19.47 6.75 15.00
N CYS A 279 18.71 6.23 14.03
CA CYS A 279 17.42 5.62 14.29
C CYS A 279 17.56 4.13 14.54
N ILE A 280 17.07 3.67 15.69
CA ILE A 280 17.07 2.25 16.06
C ILE A 280 15.63 1.75 16.28
N PRO A 281 15.34 0.48 15.98
CA PRO A 281 14.04 -0.11 16.26
C PRO A 281 13.86 -0.27 17.78
N ASP A 282 12.71 0.16 18.28
CA ASP A 282 12.24 -0.12 19.63
C ASP A 282 11.66 -1.54 19.67
N GLY A 283 12.21 -2.39 20.54
CA GLY A 283 11.84 -3.79 20.63
C GLY A 283 10.42 -4.05 21.13
N ASN A 284 9.80 -3.08 21.82
CA ASN A 284 8.50 -3.27 22.47
C ASN A 284 7.35 -2.51 21.80
N ARG A 285 7.65 -1.64 20.84
CA ARG A 285 6.64 -0.82 20.16
C ARG A 285 6.63 -1.11 18.68
N TYR A 286 5.44 -1.38 18.15
CA TYR A 286 5.23 -1.68 16.75
C TYR A 286 4.23 -0.70 16.16
N GLN A 287 4.36 -0.43 14.88
CA GLN A 287 3.44 0.40 14.13
C GLN A 287 2.98 -0.39 12.92
N TRP A 288 1.69 -0.35 12.64
CA TRP A 288 1.16 -0.84 11.38
C TRP A 288 1.17 0.31 10.39
N GLY A 289 1.51 0.05 9.14
CA GLY A 289 1.58 1.10 8.16
C GLY A 289 1.43 0.64 6.73
N ALA A 290 1.41 1.61 5.84
CA ALA A 290 1.36 1.40 4.42
C ALA A 290 2.38 2.28 3.68
N SER A 291 2.81 1.81 2.52
CA SER A 291 3.50 2.64 1.55
C SER A 291 2.48 3.48 0.78
N TYR A 292 2.57 4.81 0.94
CA TYR A 292 1.76 5.76 0.21
C TYR A 292 1.96 5.64 -1.32
N GLU A 293 3.19 5.45 -1.75
CA GLU A 293 3.59 5.35 -3.15
C GLU A 293 2.96 4.12 -3.80
N LEU A 294 3.06 2.96 -3.14
CA LEU A 294 2.46 1.74 -3.65
C LEU A 294 0.93 1.82 -3.64
N LEU A 295 0.33 2.43 -2.61
CA LEU A 295 -1.12 2.71 -2.58
C LEU A 295 -1.56 3.61 -3.74
N CYS A 296 -0.79 4.65 -4.07
CA CYS A 296 -1.06 5.50 -5.24
C CYS A 296 -1.00 4.70 -6.55
N LEU A 297 0.00 3.82 -6.73
CA LEU A 297 0.07 2.96 -7.91
C LEU A 297 -1.11 1.98 -7.97
N ILE A 298 -1.51 1.38 -6.84
CA ILE A 298 -2.70 0.52 -6.77
C ILE A 298 -3.94 1.28 -7.21
N VAL A 299 -4.14 2.52 -6.73
CA VAL A 299 -5.27 3.39 -7.13
C VAL A 299 -5.26 3.63 -8.64
N ILE A 300 -4.11 4.02 -9.20
CA ILE A 300 -3.99 4.28 -10.65
C ILE A 300 -4.30 3.02 -11.44
N CYS A 301 -3.72 1.88 -11.07
CA CYS A 301 -4.00 0.59 -11.70
C CYS A 301 -5.49 0.22 -11.60
N GLN A 302 -6.13 0.46 -10.45
CA GLN A 302 -7.55 0.19 -10.24
C GLN A 302 -8.43 1.07 -11.14
N ILE A 303 -8.09 2.36 -11.31
CA ILE A 303 -8.79 3.28 -12.22
C ILE A 303 -8.65 2.80 -13.66
N LEU A 304 -7.42 2.48 -14.10
CA LEU A 304 -7.16 1.99 -15.44
C LEU A 304 -7.90 0.67 -15.73
N TRP A 305 -7.87 -0.26 -14.78
CA TRP A 305 -8.60 -1.53 -14.88
C TRP A 305 -10.11 -1.28 -14.99
N SER A 306 -10.67 -0.41 -14.14
CA SER A 306 -12.11 -0.11 -14.14
C SER A 306 -12.55 0.57 -15.43
N ALA A 307 -11.76 1.53 -15.93
CA ALA A 307 -12.00 2.19 -17.20
C ALA A 307 -11.96 1.20 -18.38
N ALA A 308 -10.98 0.28 -18.38
CA ALA A 308 -10.87 -0.74 -19.41
C ALA A 308 -12.09 -1.69 -19.40
N MET A 309 -12.53 -2.13 -18.22
CA MET A 309 -13.75 -2.94 -18.07
C MET A 309 -14.99 -2.20 -18.58
N LEU A 310 -15.13 -0.93 -18.22
CA LEU A 310 -16.26 -0.10 -18.62
C LEU A 310 -16.30 0.17 -20.13
N VAL A 311 -15.15 0.43 -20.77
CA VAL A 311 -15.07 0.65 -22.22
C VAL A 311 -15.50 -0.61 -22.98
N VAL A 312 -14.99 -1.78 -22.59
CA VAL A 312 -15.32 -3.04 -23.27
C VAL A 312 -16.79 -3.42 -23.02
N TRP A 313 -17.29 -3.25 -21.80
CA TRP A 313 -18.69 -3.48 -21.48
C TRP A 313 -19.62 -2.54 -22.26
N SER A 314 -19.32 -1.24 -22.28
CA SER A 314 -20.09 -0.25 -23.03
C SER A 314 -20.10 -0.57 -24.53
N MET A 315 -18.95 -0.97 -25.08
CA MET A 315 -18.85 -1.37 -26.47
C MET A 315 -19.73 -2.60 -26.78
N ALA A 316 -19.73 -3.60 -25.90
CA ALA A 316 -20.57 -4.80 -26.02
C ALA A 316 -22.06 -4.44 -25.95
N CYS A 317 -22.47 -3.64 -24.97
CA CYS A 317 -23.86 -3.24 -24.80
C CYS A 317 -24.39 -2.39 -25.97
N MET A 318 -23.63 -1.38 -26.41
CA MET A 318 -24.05 -0.49 -27.49
C MET A 318 -24.08 -1.21 -28.85
N SER A 319 -23.22 -2.20 -29.04
CA SER A 319 -23.05 -2.89 -30.32
C SER A 319 -23.84 -4.18 -30.44
N SER A 320 -24.38 -4.72 -29.35
CA SER A 320 -25.17 -5.95 -29.35
C SER A 320 -26.54 -5.73 -29.97
N ALA A 321 -26.91 -6.61 -30.89
CA ALA A 321 -28.23 -6.60 -31.49
C ALA A 321 -29.30 -7.09 -30.49
N THR A 322 -28.92 -7.99 -29.58
CA THR A 322 -29.82 -8.54 -28.54
C THR A 322 -30.34 -7.46 -27.61
N ILE A 323 -29.46 -6.57 -27.13
CA ILE A 323 -29.86 -5.45 -26.26
C ILE A 323 -30.67 -4.41 -27.04
N GLN A 324 -30.30 -4.12 -28.29
CA GLN A 324 -31.06 -3.18 -29.13
C GLN A 324 -32.51 -3.64 -29.37
N ASN A 325 -32.77 -4.95 -29.31
CA ASN A 325 -34.11 -5.53 -29.43
C ASN A 325 -34.84 -5.66 -28.08
N GLY A 326 -34.30 -5.09 -26.99
CA GLY A 326 -34.92 -5.12 -25.65
C GLY A 326 -34.70 -6.43 -24.88
N GLY A 327 -33.81 -7.30 -25.35
CA GLY A 327 -33.44 -8.54 -24.67
C GLY A 327 -32.29 -8.35 -23.68
N ASN A 328 -32.23 -9.18 -22.64
CA ASN A 328 -31.09 -9.23 -21.72
C ASN A 328 -30.02 -10.20 -22.23
N MET A 329 -28.76 -9.76 -22.25
CA MET A 329 -27.58 -10.63 -22.45
C MET A 329 -27.30 -11.39 -21.16
N GLY A 330 -28.06 -12.45 -20.91
CA GLY A 330 -27.92 -13.29 -19.73
C GLY A 330 -27.54 -14.72 -20.07
N LEU A 331 -26.99 -15.44 -19.08
CA LEU A 331 -26.69 -16.87 -19.17
C LEU A 331 -27.87 -17.69 -19.72
N TYR A 332 -29.09 -17.38 -19.27
CA TYR A 332 -30.30 -18.08 -19.73
C TYR A 332 -30.61 -17.84 -21.20
N THR A 333 -30.36 -16.63 -21.72
CA THR A 333 -30.46 -16.34 -23.15
C THR A 333 -29.45 -17.17 -23.94
N ALA A 334 -28.22 -17.27 -23.45
CA ALA A 334 -27.20 -18.12 -24.05
C ALA A 334 -27.61 -19.62 -24.04
N ILE A 335 -28.21 -20.11 -22.95
CA ILE A 335 -28.74 -21.49 -22.85
C ILE A 335 -29.87 -21.72 -23.86
N LEU A 336 -30.80 -20.77 -24.00
CA LEU A 336 -31.91 -20.89 -24.97
C LEU A 336 -31.39 -20.94 -26.42
N LEU A 337 -30.36 -20.14 -26.72
CA LEU A 337 -29.70 -20.12 -28.03
C LEU A 337 -28.92 -21.40 -28.31
N LEU A 338 -28.36 -22.04 -27.28
CA LEU A 338 -27.78 -23.39 -27.40
C LEU A 338 -28.84 -24.45 -27.66
N ALA A 339 -29.98 -24.34 -26.97
CA ALA A 339 -31.03 -25.34 -27.02
C ALA A 339 -31.73 -25.42 -28.38
N GLN A 340 -31.87 -24.30 -29.11
CA GLN A 340 -32.57 -24.25 -30.39
C GLN A 340 -31.91 -25.09 -31.51
N PRO A 341 -30.63 -24.90 -31.87
CA PRO A 341 -29.95 -25.70 -32.89
C PRO A 341 -29.87 -27.19 -32.51
N LEU A 342 -29.66 -27.45 -31.21
CA LEU A 342 -29.61 -28.81 -30.69
C LEU A 342 -30.96 -29.51 -30.85
N ARG A 343 -32.06 -28.84 -30.49
CA ARG A 343 -33.41 -29.36 -30.64
C ARG A 343 -33.77 -29.60 -32.10
N GLU A 344 -33.41 -28.68 -33.00
CA GLU A 344 -33.71 -28.82 -34.43
C GLU A 344 -32.98 -30.04 -35.03
N LYS A 345 -31.70 -30.25 -34.68
CA LYS A 345 -30.96 -31.45 -35.10
C LYS A 345 -31.49 -32.74 -34.48
N MET A 346 -31.92 -32.70 -33.21
CA MET A 346 -32.53 -33.87 -32.57
C MET A 346 -33.87 -34.24 -33.21
N ASN A 347 -34.70 -33.25 -33.56
CA ASN A 347 -36.01 -33.48 -34.17
C ASN A 347 -35.92 -34.00 -35.62
N LYS A 348 -34.86 -33.68 -36.36
CA LYS A 348 -34.63 -34.19 -37.74
C LYS A 348 -34.11 -35.64 -37.77
N ARG A 349 -33.94 -36.28 -36.61
CA ARG A 349 -33.43 -37.66 -36.54
C ARG A 349 -34.55 -38.66 -36.89
N PRO A 350 -34.29 -39.65 -37.76
CA PRO A 350 -35.23 -40.76 -37.94
C PRO A 350 -35.41 -41.51 -36.63
N ALA A 351 -36.65 -41.84 -36.28
CA ALA A 351 -37.00 -42.55 -35.06
C ALA A 351 -36.31 -43.93 -35.02
N GLY A 352 -35.22 -44.03 -34.26
CA GLY A 352 -34.49 -45.26 -34.01
C GLY A 352 -34.40 -45.52 -32.50
N ASN A 353 -34.30 -46.81 -32.12
CA ASN A 353 -34.36 -47.33 -30.75
C ASN A 353 -33.31 -46.78 -29.76
N ASP A 354 -32.37 -45.95 -30.20
CA ASP A 354 -31.36 -45.36 -29.32
C ASP A 354 -31.95 -44.14 -28.61
N GLY A 355 -32.37 -44.33 -27.36
CA GLY A 355 -32.94 -43.28 -26.53
C GLY A 355 -32.10 -41.99 -26.49
N VAL A 356 -32.79 -40.86 -26.31
CA VAL A 356 -32.26 -39.48 -26.27
C VAL A 356 -31.14 -39.27 -25.23
N ASN A 357 -30.97 -40.21 -24.30
CA ASN A 357 -30.04 -40.12 -23.18
C ASN A 357 -28.65 -40.74 -23.43
N ASN A 358 -28.35 -41.23 -24.65
CA ASN A 358 -27.04 -41.81 -24.94
C ASN A 358 -25.98 -40.72 -25.18
N GLU A 359 -25.07 -40.52 -24.23
CA GLU A 359 -24.02 -39.50 -24.27
C GLU A 359 -23.16 -39.55 -25.55
N LYS A 360 -22.87 -40.76 -26.07
CA LYS A 360 -22.09 -40.93 -27.31
C LYS A 360 -22.81 -40.35 -28.53
N VAL A 361 -24.14 -40.45 -28.55
CA VAL A 361 -24.99 -39.90 -29.61
C VAL A 361 -25.11 -38.39 -29.48
N VAL A 362 -25.28 -37.89 -28.25
CA VAL A 362 -25.32 -36.44 -28.01
C VAL A 362 -23.99 -35.80 -28.41
N LYS A 363 -22.86 -36.41 -28.05
CA LYS A 363 -21.52 -35.90 -28.37
C LYS A 363 -21.23 -35.85 -29.87
N SER A 364 -21.66 -36.85 -30.64
CA SER A 364 -21.49 -36.84 -32.11
C SER A 364 -22.38 -35.80 -32.79
N ILE A 365 -23.59 -35.54 -32.25
CA ILE A 365 -24.46 -34.46 -32.73
C ILE A 365 -23.83 -33.09 -32.44
N VAL A 366 -23.36 -32.87 -31.20
CA VAL A 366 -22.69 -31.64 -30.78
C VAL A 366 -21.49 -31.31 -31.67
N GLN A 367 -20.70 -32.31 -32.05
CA GLN A 367 -19.55 -32.14 -32.95
C GLN A 367 -19.93 -31.80 -34.40
N THR A 368 -21.14 -32.15 -34.83
CA THR A 368 -21.61 -31.85 -36.20
C THR A 368 -22.44 -30.57 -36.27
N ILE A 369 -22.86 -29.98 -35.15
CA ILE A 369 -23.58 -28.68 -35.14
C ILE A 369 -22.61 -27.61 -35.67
N GLY A 370 -23.03 -26.93 -36.74
CA GLY A 370 -22.30 -25.79 -37.28
C GLY A 370 -22.12 -24.70 -36.23
N PRO A 371 -21.17 -23.77 -36.41
CA PRO A 371 -20.94 -22.73 -35.43
C PRO A 371 -22.23 -21.95 -35.14
N VAL A 372 -22.45 -21.63 -33.87
CA VAL A 372 -23.67 -20.94 -33.43
C VAL A 372 -23.64 -19.53 -34.04
N THR A 373 -24.61 -19.25 -34.89
CA THR A 373 -24.85 -17.91 -35.43
C THR A 373 -26.13 -17.38 -34.81
N TYR A 374 -26.09 -16.13 -34.35
CA TYR A 374 -27.31 -15.39 -34.01
C TYR A 374 -28.10 -15.15 -35.30
N ASP A 375 -29.08 -16.02 -35.58
CA ASP A 375 -30.03 -15.79 -36.66
C ASP A 375 -31.16 -14.91 -36.11
N ASN A 376 -30.87 -13.62 -35.98
CA ASN A 376 -31.95 -12.64 -35.93
C ASN A 376 -32.58 -12.71 -37.32
N GLY A 377 -33.79 -13.23 -37.45
CA GLY A 377 -34.53 -13.37 -38.72
C GLY A 377 -34.76 -12.04 -39.45
N PHE A 378 -33.67 -11.43 -39.91
CA PHE A 378 -33.60 -10.17 -40.61
C PHE A 378 -33.11 -10.48 -42.00
N GLU A 379 -34.06 -10.93 -42.83
CA GLU A 379 -33.91 -10.96 -44.27
C GLU A 379 -33.29 -9.62 -44.76
N ALA A 380 -32.15 -9.72 -45.46
CA ALA A 380 -31.53 -8.81 -46.43
C ALA A 380 -31.41 -7.27 -46.17
N GLY A 381 -32.28 -6.60 -45.41
CA GLY A 381 -32.28 -5.14 -45.27
C GLY A 381 -31.29 -4.56 -44.26
N GLY A 382 -30.77 -5.38 -43.33
CA GLY A 382 -29.87 -4.93 -42.25
C GLY A 382 -28.42 -4.76 -42.68
N GLN A 383 -27.96 -5.58 -43.64
CA GLN A 383 -26.59 -5.54 -44.16
C GLN A 383 -26.30 -4.24 -44.93
N GLU A 384 -27.27 -3.67 -45.65
CA GLU A 384 -27.10 -2.38 -46.33
C GLU A 384 -26.97 -1.20 -45.34
N ARG A 385 -27.67 -1.25 -44.21
CA ARG A 385 -27.60 -0.21 -43.17
C ARG A 385 -26.26 -0.25 -42.43
N TRP A 386 -25.73 -1.45 -42.20
CA TRP A 386 -24.38 -1.65 -41.66
C TRP A 386 -23.28 -1.20 -42.65
N ALA A 387 -23.43 -1.49 -43.95
CA ALA A 387 -22.51 -1.04 -44.99
C ALA A 387 -22.52 0.49 -45.20
N ARG A 388 -23.61 1.19 -44.84
CA ARG A 388 -23.67 2.66 -44.78
C ARG A 388 -22.99 3.22 -43.54
N LYS A 389 -23.16 2.60 -42.36
CA LYS A 389 -22.52 3.04 -41.10
C LYS A 389 -21.00 2.83 -41.13
N THR A 390 -20.50 1.70 -41.63
CA THR A 390 -19.05 1.45 -41.76
C THR A 390 -18.39 2.35 -42.80
N ARG A 391 -19.10 2.74 -43.87
CA ARG A 391 -18.64 3.79 -44.80
C ARG A 391 -18.53 5.18 -44.13
N GLY A 392 -19.34 5.46 -43.11
CA GLY A 392 -19.22 6.68 -42.30
C GLY A 392 -17.98 6.69 -41.42
N TYR A 393 -17.68 5.56 -40.75
CA TYR A 393 -16.47 5.43 -39.91
C TYR A 393 -15.17 5.38 -40.73
N ALA A 394 -15.18 4.82 -41.94
CA ALA A 394 -14.04 4.86 -42.85
C ALA A 394 -13.72 6.30 -43.31
N ARG A 395 -14.76 7.11 -43.61
CA ARG A 395 -14.60 8.53 -43.98
C ARG A 395 -14.09 9.40 -42.83
N LEU A 396 -14.51 9.12 -41.60
CA LEU A 396 -14.01 9.81 -40.40
C LEU A 396 -12.56 9.45 -40.07
N ARG A 397 -12.14 8.22 -40.41
CA ARG A 397 -10.75 7.77 -40.26
C ARG A 397 -9.82 8.43 -41.27
N GLU A 398 -10.24 8.57 -42.53
CA GLU A 398 -9.48 9.26 -43.58
C GLU A 398 -9.29 10.76 -43.25
N HIS A 399 -10.33 11.42 -42.72
CA HIS A 399 -10.23 12.82 -42.28
C HIS A 399 -9.32 13.04 -41.07
N MET A 400 -9.20 12.06 -40.17
CA MET A 400 -8.27 12.15 -39.02
C MET A 400 -6.83 11.78 -39.38
N THR A 401 -6.59 11.14 -40.52
CA THR A 401 -5.22 10.86 -41.03
C THR A 401 -4.70 11.91 -42.00
N SER A 402 -5.54 12.86 -42.42
CA SER A 402 -5.18 14.00 -43.29
C SER A 402 -5.00 15.32 -42.53
N LEU A 403 -5.06 15.27 -41.20
CA LEU A 403 -4.63 16.31 -40.26
C LEU A 403 -3.37 15.80 -39.57
#